data_AF-A0A6A0H0C4-F1
#
_entry.id   AF-A0A6A0H0C4-F1
#
_cell.length_a   1.000
_cell.length_b   1.000
_cell.length_c   1.000
_cell.angle_alpha   90.00
_cell.angle_beta   90.00
_cell.angle_gamma   90.00
#
_symmetry.space_group_name_H-M   'P 1'
#
loop_
_entity.id
_entity.type
_entity.pdbx_description
1 polymer ?
#
loop_
_entity_poly.entity_id
_entity_poly.type
_entity_poly.pdbx_seq_one_letter_code
_entity_poly.pdbx_strand_id
1 'polypeptide(L)'
;MIGLPSCFAFPDKDQRNISPTTGVHTTDFDWGTWWGYDGISGPSFWGVINRGWRLCSDGRRQSPVNLATEAVVFDHTLAPIVMDGNEVCE
;
A
#
# COMPACT_ATOMS: atom_id res chain seq x y z
N MET A 1 7.85 -0.72 20.87
CA MET A 1 8.11 -1.83 19.92
C MET A 1 6.82 -2.60 19.63
N ILE A 2 5.86 -1.94 19.00
CA ILE A 2 4.68 -2.59 18.41
C ILE A 2 4.48 -1.89 17.06
N GLY A 3 5.36 -2.20 16.11
CA GLY A 3 5.31 -1.66 14.76
C GLY A 3 4.33 -2.50 13.95
N LEU A 4 3.25 -1.86 13.51
CA LEU A 4 2.09 -2.46 12.83
C LEU A 4 2.46 -3.49 11.75
N PRO A 5 1.66 -4.56 11.58
CA PRO A 5 1.78 -5.44 10.42
C PRO A 5 1.16 -4.70 9.22
N SER A 6 1.88 -3.72 8.68
CA SER A 6 1.43 -3.01 7.47
C SER A 6 1.56 -3.94 6.28
N CYS A 7 0.46 -4.60 5.92
CA CYS A 7 0.26 -5.20 4.60
C CYS A 7 0.36 -4.17 3.45
N PHE A 8 0.59 -2.88 3.71
CA PHE A 8 0.76 -1.85 2.70
C PHE A 8 1.74 -0.77 3.15
N ALA A 9 3.02 -1.13 3.30
CA ALA A 9 4.10 -0.14 3.31
C ALA A 9 4.97 -0.36 2.05
N PHE A 10 4.42 -0.01 0.89
CA PHE A 10 5.26 0.36 -0.25
C PHE A 10 6.08 1.57 0.22
N PRO A 11 7.40 1.66 -0.06
CA PRO A 11 8.16 2.85 0.29
C PRO A 11 7.45 4.03 -0.35
N ASP A 12 7.04 4.95 0.53
CA ASP A 12 6.32 6.18 0.25
C ASP A 12 7.01 6.92 -0.88
N LYS A 13 6.30 7.27 -1.97
CA LYS A 13 6.78 7.97 -3.18
C LYS A 13 7.32 9.40 -2.93
N ASP A 14 7.33 9.89 -1.70
CA ASP A 14 7.83 11.21 -1.34
C ASP A 14 9.20 11.16 -0.61
N GLN A 15 10.29 10.89 -1.34
CA GLN A 15 11.64 11.32 -0.91
C GLN A 15 11.95 12.69 -1.51
N ARG A 16 11.24 13.73 -1.06
CA ARG A 16 11.70 15.11 -1.23
C ARG A 16 12.99 15.30 -0.43
N ASN A 17 14.14 15.17 -1.09
CA ASN A 17 15.40 15.88 -0.79
C ASN A 17 16.45 15.60 -1.87
N ILE A 18 16.34 16.25 -3.03
CA ILE A 18 17.51 16.62 -3.85
C ILE A 18 17.17 17.97 -4.49
N SER A 19 17.87 19.02 -4.07
CA SER A 19 18.00 20.25 -4.84
C SER A 19 19.09 20.02 -5.89
N PRO A 20 18.85 20.16 -7.20
CA PRO A 20 19.93 20.18 -8.17
C PRO A 20 20.20 21.62 -8.58
N THR A 21 21.26 22.18 -8.02
CA THR A 21 22.03 23.21 -8.70
C THR A 21 22.51 22.62 -10.04
N THR A 22 22.13 23.28 -11.15
CA THR A 22 22.78 23.19 -12.47
C THR A 22 22.93 21.79 -13.11
N GLY A 23 22.01 21.46 -14.02
CA GLY A 23 22.38 20.99 -15.37
C GLY A 23 23.11 19.66 -15.52
N VAL A 24 22.86 18.67 -14.67
CA VAL A 24 23.29 17.27 -14.89
C VAL A 24 22.03 16.41 -14.98
N HIS A 25 21.84 15.70 -16.09
CA HIS A 25 20.84 14.63 -16.17
C HIS A 25 21.40 13.45 -15.38
N THR A 26 21.30 13.52 -14.05
CA THR A 26 21.42 12.35 -13.19
C THR A 26 20.34 11.39 -13.68
N THR A 27 20.74 10.18 -14.11
CA THR A 27 19.77 9.10 -14.28
C THR A 27 19.29 8.71 -12.89
N ASP A 28 18.43 9.55 -12.32
CA ASP A 28 17.80 9.29 -11.04
C ASP A 28 16.91 8.07 -11.24
N PHE A 29 17.34 6.98 -10.62
CA PHE A 29 16.54 5.76 -10.54
C PHE A 29 15.36 6.08 -9.64
N ASP A 30 14.23 6.46 -10.25
CA ASP A 30 13.02 6.81 -9.51
C ASP A 30 12.43 5.56 -8.87
N TRP A 31 12.73 5.36 -7.58
CA TRP A 31 12.13 4.33 -6.77
C TRP A 31 10.64 4.64 -6.46
N GLY A 32 10.07 5.74 -6.96
CA GLY A 32 8.62 5.93 -7.06
C GLY A 32 7.98 5.18 -8.24
N THR A 33 8.77 4.77 -9.24
CA THR A 33 8.29 4.19 -10.52
C THR A 33 8.37 2.65 -10.59
N TRP A 34 9.09 1.98 -9.67
CA TRP A 34 9.28 0.51 -9.76
C TRP A 34 8.05 -0.33 -9.38
N TRP A 35 7.00 0.29 -8.84
CA TRP A 35 5.71 -0.35 -8.64
C TRP A 35 4.60 0.45 -9.32
N GLY A 36 3.63 -0.26 -9.87
CA GLY A 36 2.52 0.31 -10.60
C GLY A 36 1.38 -0.68 -10.73
N TYR A 37 0.40 -0.34 -11.56
CA TYR A 37 -0.74 -1.23 -11.83
C TYR A 37 -0.61 -1.97 -13.17
N ASP A 38 0.41 -1.64 -13.96
CA ASP A 38 0.55 -2.08 -15.34
C ASP A 38 1.83 -2.89 -15.56
N GLY A 39 1.81 -3.76 -16.57
CA GLY A 39 2.98 -4.50 -17.02
C GLY A 39 3.67 -5.31 -15.92
N ILE A 40 5.01 -5.33 -15.96
CA ILE A 40 5.82 -6.08 -14.99
C ILE A 40 5.80 -5.47 -13.59
N SER A 41 5.48 -4.18 -13.45
CA SER A 41 5.36 -3.53 -12.14
C SER A 41 3.96 -3.69 -11.54
N GLY A 42 3.06 -4.42 -12.20
CA GLY A 42 1.68 -4.63 -11.80
C GLY A 42 1.46 -5.61 -10.63
N PRO A 43 0.22 -5.67 -10.10
CA PRO A 43 -0.10 -6.36 -8.84
C PRO A 43 0.24 -7.84 -8.83
N SER A 44 0.16 -8.50 -9.98
CA SER A 44 0.50 -9.91 -10.15
C SER A 44 1.95 -10.24 -9.81
N PHE A 45 2.85 -9.25 -9.81
CA PHE A 45 4.29 -9.43 -9.61
C PHE A 45 4.85 -8.80 -8.33
N TRP A 46 4.05 -8.00 -7.59
CA TRP A 46 4.53 -7.30 -6.39
C TRP A 46 5.20 -8.24 -5.37
N GLY A 47 4.62 -9.42 -5.13
CA GLY A 47 5.17 -10.39 -4.18
C GLY A 47 6.44 -11.11 -4.65
N VAL A 48 6.79 -11.00 -5.93
CA VAL A 48 7.95 -11.68 -6.55
C VAL A 48 9.12 -10.72 -6.73
N ILE A 49 8.84 -9.47 -7.10
CA ILE A 49 9.85 -8.46 -7.42
C ILE A 49 10.63 -8.01 -6.19
N ASN A 50 10.01 -8.01 -5.01
CA ASN A 50 10.68 -7.67 -3.76
C ASN A 50 10.32 -8.66 -2.65
N ARG A 51 11.34 -9.25 -2.01
CA ARG A 51 11.15 -10.20 -0.89
C ARG A 51 10.39 -9.60 0.29
N GLY A 52 10.50 -8.30 0.52
CA GLY A 52 9.75 -7.57 1.55
C GLY A 52 8.24 -7.50 1.30
N TRP A 53 7.81 -7.75 0.06
CA TRP A 53 6.40 -7.67 -0.37
C TRP A 53 5.76 -9.04 -0.57
N ARG A 54 6.41 -10.10 -0.11
CA ARG A 54 5.96 -11.48 -0.33
C ARG A 54 4.51 -11.73 0.06
N LEU A 55 3.97 -10.99 1.05
CA LEU A 55 2.56 -11.07 1.44
C LEU A 55 1.57 -10.73 0.32
N CYS A 56 1.95 -9.95 -0.69
CA CYS A 56 1.10 -9.68 -1.85
C CYS A 56 0.84 -10.96 -2.68
N SER A 57 1.75 -11.95 -2.63
CA SER A 57 1.61 -13.26 -3.29
C SER A 57 1.14 -14.34 -2.32
N ASP A 58 1.80 -14.43 -1.16
CA ASP A 58 1.62 -15.55 -0.22
C ASP A 58 0.51 -15.30 0.80
N GLY A 59 0.05 -14.05 0.92
CA GLY A 59 -0.95 -13.64 1.90
C GLY A 59 -2.33 -14.23 1.58
N ARG A 60 -2.94 -14.88 2.58
CA ARG A 60 -4.29 -15.48 2.45
C ARG A 60 -5.44 -14.56 2.88
N ARG A 61 -5.11 -13.33 3.27
CA ARG A 61 -6.04 -12.31 3.80
C ARG A 61 -5.68 -10.95 3.21
N GLN A 62 -5.67 -10.88 1.88
CA GLN A 62 -5.37 -9.66 1.12
C GLN A 62 -6.67 -8.92 0.78
N SER A 63 -6.55 -7.61 0.55
CA SER A 63 -7.62 -6.76 0.03
C SER A 63 -7.28 -6.31 -1.40
N PRO A 64 -8.27 -5.89 -2.23
CA PRO A 64 -9.72 -5.92 -1.97
C PRO A 64 -10.30 -7.34 -2.00
N VAL A 65 -11.49 -7.50 -1.41
CA VAL A 65 -12.29 -8.74 -1.47
C VAL A 65 -13.69 -8.43 -2.02
N ASN A 66 -14.33 -9.42 -2.64
CA ASN A 66 -15.73 -9.30 -3.02
C ASN A 66 -16.63 -9.44 -1.79
N LEU A 67 -17.48 -8.43 -1.53
CA LEU A 67 -18.46 -8.45 -0.44
C LEU A 67 -19.80 -9.00 -0.94
N ALA A 68 -19.93 -10.32 -0.96
CA ALA A 68 -21.17 -10.99 -1.34
C ALA A 68 -22.22 -10.88 -0.22
N THR A 69 -23.26 -10.07 -0.43
CA THR A 69 -24.31 -9.80 0.58
C THR A 69 -25.05 -11.06 1.01
N GLU A 70 -25.12 -12.11 0.19
CA GLU A 70 -25.68 -13.41 0.61
C GLU A 70 -24.80 -14.20 1.60
N ALA A 71 -23.50 -13.88 1.69
CA ALA A 71 -22.52 -14.63 2.49
C ALA A 71 -22.02 -13.86 3.72
N VAL A 72 -22.42 -12.60 3.90
CA VAL A 72 -22.07 -11.83 5.10
C VAL A 72 -22.92 -12.27 6.30
N VAL A 73 -22.30 -12.27 7.49
CA VAL A 73 -22.98 -12.56 8.74
C VAL A 73 -23.37 -11.24 9.39
N PHE A 74 -24.66 -11.08 9.72
CA PHE A 74 -25.12 -9.95 10.51
C PHE A 74 -24.82 -10.22 12.00
N ASP A 75 -23.92 -9.42 12.57
CA ASP A 75 -23.60 -9.44 13.99
C ASP A 75 -24.18 -8.20 14.67
N HIS A 76 -25.24 -8.40 15.45
CA HIS A 76 -25.94 -7.36 16.19
C HIS A 76 -25.17 -6.85 17.41
N THR A 77 -24.09 -7.51 17.80
CA THR A 77 -23.27 -7.12 18.97
C THR A 77 -22.18 -6.12 18.61
N LEU A 78 -21.97 -5.87 17.31
CA LEU A 78 -21.02 -4.87 16.83
C LEU A 78 -21.43 -3.48 17.32
N ALA A 79 -20.50 -2.79 17.97
CA ALA A 79 -20.70 -1.42 18.41
C ALA A 79 -20.90 -0.49 17.19
N PRO A 80 -21.75 0.54 17.30
CA PRO A 80 -21.84 1.57 16.29
C PRO A 80 -20.47 2.19 16.01
N ILE A 81 -20.18 2.43 14.74
CA ILE A 81 -18.96 3.14 14.35
C ILE A 81 -19.12 4.60 14.76
N VAL A 82 -18.32 5.05 15.71
CA VAL A 82 -18.24 6.47 16.12
C VAL A 82 -17.16 7.12 15.29
N MET A 83 -17.55 8.06 14.43
CA MET A 83 -16.64 8.85 13.62
C MET A 83 -16.37 10.16 14.36
N ASP A 84 -15.19 10.32 14.94
CA ASP A 84 -14.76 11.60 15.49
C ASP A 84 -14.21 12.45 14.34
N GLY A 85 -15.00 13.42 13.89
CA GLY A 85 -14.72 14.23 12.70
C GLY A 85 -13.63 15.29 12.88
N ASN A 86 -12.88 15.24 13.98
CA ASN A 86 -11.91 16.26 14.34
C ASN A 86 -10.44 15.90 14.01
N GLU A 87 -10.22 14.77 13.32
CA GLU A 87 -8.92 14.42 12.75
C GLU A 87 -9.02 14.49 11.21
N VAL A 88 -8.81 15.69 10.67
CA VAL A 88 -8.45 15.83 9.27
C VAL A 88 -7.04 15.23 9.15
N CYS A 89 -6.92 14.08 8.48
CA CYS A 89 -5.61 13.56 8.10
C CYS A 89 -5.02 14.53 7.06
N GLU A 90 -4.07 15.37 7.48
CA GLU A 90 -3.24 16.19 6.60
C GLU A 90 -1.95 15.47 6.23
#